data_AF-A0A3S4R1B1-F1
#
_entry.id   AF-A0A3S4R1B1-F1
#
_cell.length_a   1.000
_cell.length_b   1.000
_cell.length_c   1.000
_cell.angle_alpha   90.00
_cell.angle_beta   90.00
_cell.angle_gamma   90.00
#
_symmetry.space_group_name_H-M   'P 1'
#
loop_
_entity.id
_entity.type
_entity.pdbx_description
1 polymer ?
#
loop_
_entity_poly.entity_id
_entity_poly.type
_entity_poly.pdbx_seq_one_letter_code
_entity_poly.pdbx_strand_id
1 'polypeptide(L)'
;MAGDIQVNLRIPPDLKQKLLEQAEFNGRSLNLEMNYRLVNSFSTPNDSYADIIQKMDEIVARHHKTKRLSAIKERLNIALLELCKVPMVRQLTSARIAYELGYERADEVVRWFEGDLEPTFTQLEQLADYLGCDAAWLMFDEGCPYPTKNKDFSNLNTVEAVVEFCFKPEARFDEVQKVSFIRNDTHTGEVLIIKQFDQKHAQVYTTNIHLSDVVGATGARIQALFVLALRAICKSNEYKHRAMSYVFDTERCEQLKQGIQHPLNLMARTTFIPWMDDIWDRYMYEKQDANYYWQGYQDLCFRAQTYINEDARLRTYYD
;
A
#
# COMPACT_ATOMS: atom_id res chain seq x y z
N MET A 1 -10.64 78.85 -19.40
CA MET A 1 -12.08 78.72 -19.06
C MET A 1 -12.72 77.87 -20.15
N ALA A 2 -12.77 76.56 -19.94
CA ALA A 2 -13.55 75.66 -20.79
C ALA A 2 -15.01 75.76 -20.32
N GLY A 3 -15.92 76.15 -21.21
CA GLY A 3 -17.34 76.28 -20.85
C GLY A 3 -17.91 74.95 -20.39
N ASP A 4 -18.77 74.99 -19.36
CA ASP A 4 -19.52 73.84 -18.88
C ASP A 4 -20.36 73.26 -20.04
N ILE A 5 -19.89 72.16 -20.61
CA ILE A 5 -20.65 71.40 -21.59
C ILE A 5 -21.72 70.64 -20.81
N GLN A 6 -22.98 71.08 -20.89
CA GLN A 6 -24.12 70.30 -20.39
C GLN A 6 -24.29 69.04 -21.25
N VAL A 7 -23.85 67.90 -20.73
CA VAL A 7 -24.06 66.59 -21.36
C VAL A 7 -25.46 66.09 -20.98
N ASN A 8 -26.38 66.08 -21.95
CA ASN A 8 -27.70 65.44 -21.78
C ASN A 8 -27.57 63.92 -21.96
N LEU A 9 -27.31 63.22 -20.86
CA LEU A 9 -27.20 61.76 -20.86
C LEU A 9 -28.60 61.13 -20.99
N ARG A 10 -28.86 60.43 -22.12
CA ARG A 10 -30.08 59.61 -22.25
C ARG A 10 -29.88 58.29 -21.52
N ILE A 11 -30.60 58.13 -20.41
CA ILE A 11 -30.56 56.90 -19.59
C ILE A 11 -31.71 55.98 -20.01
N PRO A 12 -31.44 54.70 -20.32
CA PRO A 12 -32.48 53.71 -20.59
C PRO A 12 -33.51 53.62 -19.43
N PRO A 13 -34.80 53.40 -19.72
CA PRO A 13 -35.87 53.47 -18.72
C PRO A 13 -35.64 52.48 -17.57
N ASP A 14 -35.20 51.26 -17.85
CA ASP A 14 -34.93 50.23 -16.84
C ASP A 14 -33.78 50.63 -15.90
N LEU A 15 -32.75 51.29 -16.45
CA LEU A 15 -31.62 51.77 -15.67
C LEU A 15 -32.04 52.98 -14.81
N LYS A 16 -32.89 53.85 -15.35
CA LYS A 16 -33.45 54.99 -14.61
C LYS A 16 -34.30 54.55 -13.43
N GLN A 17 -35.11 53.50 -13.61
CA GLN A 17 -35.91 52.92 -12.53
C GLN A 17 -35.03 52.36 -11.41
N LYS A 18 -34.00 51.57 -11.76
CA LYS A 18 -33.03 51.06 -10.77
C LYS A 18 -32.29 52.17 -10.02
N LEU A 19 -31.95 53.26 -10.71
CA LEU A 19 -31.30 54.42 -10.07
C LEU A 19 -32.23 55.15 -9.10
N LEU A 20 -33.53 55.23 -9.41
CA LEU A 20 -34.54 55.82 -8.51
C LEU A 20 -34.71 54.99 -7.24
N GLU A 21 -34.89 53.68 -7.38
CA GLU A 21 -35.04 52.76 -6.24
C GLU A 21 -33.83 52.81 -5.31
N GLN A 22 -32.63 52.88 -5.89
CA GLN A 22 -31.38 52.96 -5.12
C GLN A 22 -31.15 54.36 -4.50
N ALA A 23 -31.56 55.43 -5.18
CA ALA A 23 -31.49 56.78 -4.62
C ALA A 23 -32.41 56.92 -3.40
N GLU A 24 -33.62 56.36 -3.49
CA GLU A 24 -34.58 56.31 -2.39
C GLU A 24 -34.06 55.46 -1.22
N PHE A 25 -33.54 54.26 -1.50
CA PHE A 25 -32.94 53.39 -0.48
C PHE A 25 -31.77 54.06 0.27
N ASN A 26 -30.94 54.82 -0.44
CA ASN A 26 -29.77 55.48 0.12
C ASN A 26 -30.07 56.89 0.71
N GLY A 27 -31.32 57.37 0.62
CA GLY A 27 -31.71 58.71 1.08
C GLY A 27 -31.03 59.86 0.31
N ARG A 28 -30.73 59.65 -0.98
CA ARG A 28 -29.98 60.60 -1.83
C ARG A 28 -30.87 61.13 -2.95
N SER A 29 -30.53 62.32 -3.48
CA SER A 29 -31.15 62.79 -4.71
C SER A 29 -30.66 61.97 -5.90
N LEU A 30 -31.51 61.80 -6.93
CA LEU A 30 -31.18 61.01 -8.12
C LEU A 30 -29.88 61.49 -8.79
N ASN A 31 -29.68 62.81 -8.90
CA ASN A 31 -28.45 63.38 -9.47
C ASN A 31 -27.21 63.05 -8.63
N LEU A 32 -27.34 63.04 -7.30
CA LEU A 32 -26.24 62.69 -6.41
C LEU A 32 -25.89 61.20 -6.52
N GLU A 33 -26.90 60.32 -6.61
CA GLU A 33 -26.70 58.88 -6.79
C GLU A 33 -26.09 58.55 -8.17
N MET A 34 -26.53 59.24 -9.23
CA MET A 34 -25.94 59.11 -10.57
C MET A 34 -24.47 59.53 -10.58
N ASN A 35 -24.14 60.68 -9.99
CA ASN A 35 -22.76 61.16 -9.90
C ASN A 35 -21.89 60.22 -9.05
N TYR A 36 -22.40 59.76 -7.91
CA TYR A 36 -21.70 58.81 -7.04
C TYR A 36 -21.34 57.52 -7.78
N ARG A 37 -22.28 56.96 -8.55
CA ARG A 37 -22.04 55.75 -9.35
C ARG A 37 -21.13 56.00 -10.54
N LEU A 38 -21.25 57.14 -11.22
CA LEU A 38 -20.33 57.52 -12.28
C LEU A 38 -18.90 57.59 -11.74
N VAL A 39 -18.68 58.33 -10.65
CA VAL A 39 -17.37 58.45 -10.00
C VAL A 39 -16.82 57.07 -9.62
N ASN A 40 -17.65 56.23 -8.99
CA ASN A 40 -17.25 54.87 -8.63
C ASN A 40 -17.04 53.94 -9.83
N SER A 41 -17.63 54.21 -11.00
CA SER A 41 -17.38 53.45 -12.22
C SER A 41 -16.01 53.76 -12.85
N PHE A 42 -15.45 54.94 -12.54
CA PHE A 42 -14.10 55.35 -12.96
C PHE A 42 -13.03 55.01 -11.91
N SER A 43 -13.42 54.84 -10.64
CA SER A 43 -12.58 54.25 -9.61
C SER A 43 -12.41 52.76 -9.89
N THR A 44 -11.36 52.38 -10.62
CA THR A 44 -11.06 50.97 -10.90
C THR A 44 -10.88 50.20 -9.60
N PRO A 45 -11.61 49.08 -9.39
CA PRO A 45 -11.45 48.22 -8.22
C PRO A 45 -10.27 47.25 -8.40
N ASN A 46 -9.21 47.63 -9.11
CA ASN A 46 -8.09 46.71 -9.38
C ASN A 46 -7.39 46.26 -8.09
N ASP A 47 -7.28 47.13 -7.09
CA ASP A 47 -6.69 46.79 -5.80
C ASP A 47 -7.62 45.94 -4.92
N SER A 48 -8.94 46.09 -5.08
CA SER A 48 -9.95 45.35 -4.29
C SER A 48 -10.10 43.90 -4.77
N TYR A 49 -10.16 43.68 -6.09
CA TYR A 49 -10.20 42.32 -6.63
C TYR A 49 -8.88 41.58 -6.43
N ALA A 50 -7.73 42.26 -6.55
CA ALA A 50 -6.42 41.66 -6.28
C ALA A 50 -6.27 41.23 -4.81
N ASP A 51 -6.68 42.07 -3.85
CA ASP A 51 -6.64 41.74 -2.41
C ASP A 51 -7.62 40.60 -2.05
N ILE A 52 -8.80 40.56 -2.69
CA ILE A 52 -9.76 39.45 -2.53
C ILE A 52 -9.19 38.15 -3.11
N ILE A 53 -8.58 38.18 -4.30
CA ILE A 53 -7.95 37.00 -4.92
C ILE A 53 -6.78 36.53 -4.07
N GLN A 54 -5.92 37.43 -3.58
CA GLN A 54 -4.81 37.08 -2.69
C GLN A 54 -5.30 36.43 -1.39
N LYS A 55 -6.32 36.99 -0.74
CA LYS A 55 -6.92 36.39 0.46
C LYS A 55 -7.57 35.05 0.16
N MET A 56 -8.18 34.90 -1.01
CA MET A 56 -8.78 33.64 -1.45
C MET A 56 -7.69 32.59 -1.71
N ASP A 57 -6.59 32.95 -2.38
CA ASP A 57 -5.42 32.10 -2.58
C ASP A 57 -4.77 31.69 -1.25
N GLU A 58 -4.68 32.60 -0.29
CA GLU A 58 -4.19 32.29 1.07
C GLU A 58 -5.14 31.35 1.83
N ILE A 59 -6.47 31.50 1.67
CA ILE A 59 -7.46 30.59 2.27
C ILE A 59 -7.38 29.22 1.60
N VAL A 60 -7.29 29.17 0.27
CA VAL A 60 -7.18 27.95 -0.52
C VAL A 60 -5.87 27.23 -0.20
N ALA A 61 -4.74 27.94 -0.13
CA ALA A 61 -3.44 27.39 0.27
C ALA A 61 -3.47 26.84 1.70
N ARG A 62 -4.06 27.58 2.66
CA ARG A 62 -4.26 27.09 4.03
C ARG A 62 -5.13 25.83 4.05
N HIS A 63 -6.23 25.81 3.28
CA HIS A 63 -7.12 24.67 3.19
C HIS A 63 -6.44 23.44 2.58
N HIS A 64 -5.64 23.61 1.52
CA HIS A 64 -4.84 22.55 0.93
C HIS A 64 -3.78 22.02 1.90
N LYS A 65 -3.10 22.91 2.64
CA LYS A 65 -2.15 22.53 3.68
C LYS A 65 -2.82 21.71 4.79
N THR A 66 -3.97 22.16 5.30
CA THR A 66 -4.74 21.44 6.31
C THR A 66 -5.21 20.07 5.82
N LYS A 67 -5.67 19.98 4.56
CA LYS A 67 -6.03 18.70 3.94
C LYS A 67 -4.85 17.74 3.84
N ARG A 68 -3.69 18.22 3.39
CA ARG A 68 -2.47 17.41 3.25
C ARG A 68 -1.98 16.91 4.61
N LEU A 69 -1.91 17.79 5.61
CA LEU A 69 -1.57 17.43 6.99
C LEU A 69 -2.52 16.36 7.54
N SER A 70 -3.83 16.55 7.36
CA SER A 70 -4.83 15.58 7.78
C SER A 70 -4.67 14.22 7.08
N ALA A 71 -4.32 14.20 5.79
CA ALA A 71 -4.14 12.96 5.04
C ALA A 71 -2.88 12.20 5.46
N ILE A 72 -1.75 12.91 5.64
CA ILE A 72 -0.50 12.32 6.12
C ILE A 72 -0.67 11.77 7.53
N LYS A 73 -1.32 12.54 8.42
CA LYS A 73 -1.69 12.10 9.77
C LYS A 73 -2.45 10.79 9.75
N GLU A 74 -3.50 10.70 8.92
CA GLU A 74 -4.33 9.50 8.84
C GLU A 74 -3.50 8.29 8.41
N ARG A 75 -2.70 8.43 7.35
CA ARG A 75 -1.83 7.34 6.87
C ARG A 75 -0.78 6.91 7.89
N LEU A 76 -0.15 7.86 8.59
CA LEU A 76 0.79 7.55 9.67
C LEU A 76 0.12 6.74 10.78
N ASN A 77 -1.08 7.14 11.19
CA ASN A 77 -1.82 6.42 12.22
C ASN A 77 -2.28 5.04 11.75
N ILE A 78 -2.70 4.88 10.49
CA ILE A 78 -3.02 3.58 9.89
C ILE A 78 -1.80 2.66 9.95
N ALA A 79 -0.64 3.11 9.48
CA ALA A 79 0.58 2.31 9.47
C ALA A 79 1.03 1.93 10.90
N LEU A 80 0.97 2.88 11.85
CA LEU A 80 1.27 2.61 13.25
C LEU A 80 0.32 1.59 13.88
N LEU A 81 -0.99 1.72 13.63
CA LEU A 81 -1.99 0.79 14.16
C LEU A 81 -1.79 -0.62 13.59
N GLU A 82 -1.50 -0.74 12.29
CA GLU A 82 -1.22 -2.03 11.66
C GLU A 82 0.04 -2.67 12.22
N LEU A 83 1.12 -1.91 12.40
CA LEU A 83 2.36 -2.42 12.97
C LEU A 83 2.18 -2.85 14.43
N CYS A 84 1.40 -2.11 15.23
CA CYS A 84 1.05 -2.48 16.60
C CYS A 84 0.25 -3.79 16.72
N LYS A 85 -0.39 -4.26 15.65
CA LYS A 85 -1.09 -5.56 15.63
C LYS A 85 -0.13 -6.73 15.40
N VAL A 86 1.11 -6.48 14.97
CA VAL A 86 2.12 -7.52 14.76
C VAL A 86 2.63 -8.02 16.12
N PRO A 87 2.51 -9.33 16.46
CA PRO A 87 2.81 -9.84 17.80
C PRO A 87 4.26 -9.64 18.26
N MET A 88 5.19 -9.60 17.31
CA MET A 88 6.63 -9.43 17.60
C MET A 88 7.00 -7.98 17.92
N VAL A 89 6.13 -7.03 17.58
CA VAL A 89 6.36 -5.60 17.79
C VAL A 89 5.74 -5.21 19.13
N ARG A 90 6.55 -4.55 19.98
CA ARG A 90 6.05 -3.96 21.23
C ARG A 90 5.09 -2.82 20.91
N GLN A 91 4.14 -2.51 21.80
CA GLN A 91 3.27 -1.34 21.62
C GLN A 91 4.12 -0.09 21.35
N LEU A 92 3.93 0.49 20.16
CA LEU A 92 4.65 1.66 19.71
C LEU A 92 3.82 2.92 20.01
N THR A 93 4.49 3.92 20.56
CA THR A 93 3.96 5.29 20.70
C THR A 93 4.79 6.22 19.83
N SER A 94 4.23 7.35 19.40
CA SER A 94 4.97 8.38 18.64
C SER A 94 6.26 8.80 19.34
N ALA A 95 6.26 8.90 20.67
CA ALA A 95 7.47 9.17 21.46
C ALA A 95 8.51 8.04 21.38
N ARG A 96 8.07 6.78 21.34
CA ARG A 96 8.97 5.64 21.18
C ARG A 96 9.60 5.62 19.78
N ILE A 97 8.81 5.92 18.75
CA ILE A 97 9.28 6.04 17.37
C ILE A 97 10.34 7.14 17.27
N ALA A 98 10.09 8.30 17.88
CA ALA A 98 11.05 9.40 17.91
C ALA A 98 12.40 8.97 18.51
N TYR A 99 12.36 8.30 19.66
CA TYR A 99 13.56 7.80 20.33
C TYR A 99 14.33 6.79 19.46
N GLU A 100 13.63 5.83 18.83
CA GLU A 100 14.28 4.81 18.00
C GLU A 100 14.81 5.35 16.66
N LEU A 101 14.22 6.42 16.14
CA LEU A 101 14.73 7.15 14.98
C LEU A 101 15.87 8.15 15.33
N GLY A 102 16.23 8.28 16.61
CA GLY A 102 17.35 9.12 17.04
C GLY A 102 17.02 10.59 17.24
N TYR A 103 15.74 10.97 17.37
CA TYR A 103 15.35 12.34 17.71
C TYR A 103 15.63 12.63 19.19
N GLU A 104 16.21 13.80 19.48
CA GLU A 104 16.48 14.25 20.85
C GLU A 104 15.18 14.51 21.63
N ARG A 105 14.11 14.89 20.94
CA ARG A 105 12.81 15.24 21.52
C ARG A 105 11.68 14.59 20.74
N ALA A 106 10.68 14.08 21.48
CA ALA A 106 9.49 13.47 20.91
C ALA A 106 8.48 14.48 20.33
N ASP A 107 8.59 15.77 20.70
CA ASP A 107 7.59 16.81 20.39
C ASP A 107 7.26 16.89 18.89
N GLU A 108 8.29 16.92 18.04
CA GLU A 108 8.10 17.01 16.58
C GLU A 108 7.33 15.81 16.04
N VAL A 109 7.74 14.60 16.43
CA VAL A 109 7.11 13.36 15.98
C VAL A 109 5.69 13.26 16.50
N VAL A 110 5.43 13.61 17.76
CA VAL A 110 4.06 13.65 18.30
C VAL A 110 3.18 14.57 17.45
N ARG A 111 3.66 15.78 17.13
CA ARG A 111 2.93 16.75 16.31
C ARG A 111 2.68 16.27 14.88
N TRP A 112 3.53 15.41 14.33
CA TRP A 112 3.26 14.75 13.04
C TRP A 112 2.06 13.81 13.10
N PHE A 113 1.99 12.97 14.14
CA PHE A 113 0.88 12.04 14.36
C PHE A 113 -0.41 12.74 14.83
N GLU A 114 -0.31 13.96 15.36
CA GLU A 114 -1.45 14.82 15.70
C GLU A 114 -1.96 15.65 14.50
N GLY A 115 -1.14 15.83 13.46
CA GLY A 115 -1.45 16.63 12.26
C GLY A 115 -1.15 18.13 12.40
N ASP A 116 -0.38 18.50 13.42
CA ASP A 116 -0.02 19.89 13.74
C ASP A 116 1.28 20.34 13.05
N LEU A 117 2.05 19.39 12.53
CA LEU A 117 3.31 19.63 11.84
C LEU A 117 3.46 18.65 10.68
N GLU A 118 3.94 19.13 9.53
CA GLU A 118 4.21 18.27 8.38
C GLU A 118 5.65 17.76 8.47
N PRO A 119 5.89 16.44 8.40
CA PRO A 119 7.24 15.92 8.25
C PRO A 119 7.78 16.25 6.86
N THR A 120 9.10 16.44 6.76
CA THR A 120 9.77 16.55 5.46
C THR A 120 9.72 15.23 4.69
N PHE A 121 9.95 15.24 3.38
CA PHE A 121 10.00 14.02 2.58
C PHE A 121 11.00 12.99 3.11
N THR A 122 12.20 13.43 3.49
CA THR A 122 13.21 12.53 4.10
C THR A 122 12.73 11.92 5.42
N GLN A 123 11.99 12.67 6.22
CA GLN A 123 11.41 12.15 7.46
C GLN A 123 10.26 11.18 7.19
N LEU A 124 9.45 11.42 6.15
CA LEU A 124 8.42 10.48 5.70
C LEU A 124 9.04 9.18 5.18
N GLU A 125 10.16 9.24 4.44
CA GLU A 125 10.88 8.04 4.01
C GLU A 125 11.42 7.24 5.19
N GLN A 126 12.02 7.91 6.18
CA GLN A 126 12.49 7.26 7.41
C GLN A 126 11.34 6.64 8.22
N LEU A 127 10.19 7.31 8.29
CA LEU A 127 9.00 6.78 8.96
C LEU A 127 8.41 5.60 8.20
N ALA A 128 8.33 5.66 6.87
CA ALA A 128 7.85 4.56 6.04
C ALA A 128 8.71 3.32 6.22
N ASP A 129 10.04 3.49 6.16
CA ASP A 129 11.00 2.43 6.45
C ASP A 129 10.81 1.90 7.87
N TYR A 130 10.82 2.74 8.89
CA TYR A 130 10.62 2.29 10.27
C TYR A 130 9.29 1.53 10.50
N LEU A 131 8.21 1.96 9.82
CA LEU A 131 6.89 1.36 9.93
C LEU A 131 6.71 0.13 9.02
N GLY A 132 7.67 -0.17 8.16
CA GLY A 132 7.61 -1.28 7.21
C GLY A 132 6.61 -1.09 6.07
N CYS A 133 6.24 0.15 5.74
CA CYS A 133 5.28 0.47 4.70
C CYS A 133 5.91 1.18 3.49
N ASP A 134 5.16 1.26 2.39
CA ASP A 134 5.60 1.91 1.16
C ASP A 134 5.66 3.43 1.31
N ALA A 135 6.79 4.00 0.90
CA ALA A 135 7.06 5.41 1.05
C ALA A 135 6.22 6.27 0.09
N ALA A 136 5.95 5.79 -1.13
CA ALA A 136 5.12 6.51 -2.09
C ALA A 136 3.66 6.57 -1.63
N TRP A 137 3.14 5.47 -1.06
CA TRP A 137 1.84 5.47 -0.41
C TRP A 137 1.78 6.48 0.74
N LEU A 138 2.78 6.50 1.63
CA LEU A 138 2.77 7.40 2.78
C LEU A 138 2.84 8.89 2.35
N MET A 139 3.70 9.21 1.38
CA MET A 139 3.97 10.58 0.93
C MET A 139 2.90 11.16 -0.01
N PHE A 140 2.40 10.32 -0.94
CA PHE A 140 1.63 10.75 -2.10
C PHE A 140 0.28 10.06 -2.24
N ASP A 141 -0.05 9.10 -1.37
CA ASP A 141 -1.27 8.27 -1.48
C ASP A 141 -1.27 7.35 -2.72
N GLU A 142 -0.08 6.99 -3.21
CA GLU A 142 0.08 6.14 -4.38
C GLU A 142 0.15 4.66 -4.00
N GLY A 143 -0.73 3.84 -4.57
CA GLY A 143 -0.73 2.39 -4.33
C GLY A 143 -1.32 2.01 -2.97
N CYS A 144 -0.63 1.16 -2.22
CA CYS A 144 -1.09 0.65 -0.93
C CYS A 144 0.08 0.55 0.07
N PRO A 145 -0.20 0.50 1.40
CA PRO A 145 0.85 0.52 2.41
C PRO A 145 1.82 -0.66 2.33
N TYR A 146 1.36 -1.85 1.95
CA TYR A 146 2.16 -3.07 1.89
C TYR A 146 2.04 -3.71 0.50
N PRO A 147 2.67 -3.13 -0.53
CA PRO A 147 2.47 -3.55 -1.91
C PRO A 147 2.98 -4.98 -2.14
N THR A 148 2.26 -5.71 -3.00
CA THR A 148 2.67 -7.05 -3.41
C THR A 148 3.56 -7.00 -4.65
N LYS A 149 4.49 -7.96 -4.75
CA LYS A 149 5.32 -8.16 -5.95
C LYS A 149 4.80 -9.38 -6.70
N ASN A 150 4.95 -9.37 -8.02
CA ASN A 150 4.69 -10.56 -8.83
C ASN A 150 5.99 -11.30 -9.10
N LYS A 151 5.99 -12.62 -8.89
CA LYS A 151 7.09 -13.50 -9.29
C LYS A 151 6.58 -14.57 -10.25
N ASP A 152 7.01 -14.47 -11.50
CA ASP A 152 6.80 -15.53 -12.48
C ASP A 152 7.85 -16.64 -12.33
N PHE A 153 7.39 -17.82 -11.91
CA PHE A 153 8.18 -19.03 -11.76
C PHE A 153 8.42 -19.76 -13.10
N SER A 154 7.78 -19.34 -14.19
CA SER A 154 8.07 -19.89 -15.53
C SER A 154 9.52 -19.62 -15.93
N ASN A 155 10.09 -18.52 -15.45
CA ASN A 155 11.47 -18.11 -15.73
C ASN A 155 12.50 -18.83 -14.85
N LEU A 156 12.07 -19.62 -13.87
CA LEU A 156 12.94 -20.44 -13.02
C LEU A 156 13.02 -21.85 -13.59
N ASN A 157 14.25 -22.31 -13.84
CA ASN A 157 14.51 -23.58 -14.52
C ASN A 157 15.26 -24.60 -13.65
N THR A 158 15.72 -24.22 -12.46
CA THR A 158 16.46 -25.09 -11.53
C THR A 158 15.92 -24.97 -10.11
N VAL A 159 16.17 -26.01 -9.32
CA VAL A 159 15.76 -26.06 -7.91
C VAL A 159 16.49 -24.96 -7.13
N GLU A 160 17.78 -24.77 -7.41
CA GLU A 160 18.61 -23.73 -6.81
C GLU A 160 18.06 -22.34 -7.08
N ALA A 161 17.54 -22.06 -8.28
CA ALA A 161 16.99 -20.74 -8.59
C ALA A 161 15.72 -20.44 -7.79
N VAL A 162 14.92 -21.47 -7.48
CA VAL A 162 13.75 -21.34 -6.59
C VAL A 162 14.18 -21.11 -5.14
N VAL A 163 15.16 -21.89 -4.66
CA VAL A 163 15.69 -21.74 -3.30
C VAL A 163 16.39 -20.38 -3.13
N GLU A 164 17.22 -19.98 -4.09
CA GLU A 164 17.85 -18.66 -4.15
C GLU A 164 16.77 -17.59 -4.12
N PHE A 165 15.72 -17.69 -4.95
CA PHE A 165 14.63 -16.72 -4.89
C PHE A 165 14.03 -16.62 -3.48
N CYS A 166 13.82 -17.73 -2.77
CA CYS A 166 13.22 -17.70 -1.44
C CYS A 166 14.09 -16.98 -0.40
N PHE A 167 15.40 -17.22 -0.42
CA PHE A 167 16.33 -16.74 0.62
C PHE A 167 17.23 -15.58 0.20
N LYS A 168 17.16 -15.14 -1.06
CA LYS A 168 17.90 -13.97 -1.55
C LYS A 168 17.40 -12.71 -0.83
N PRO A 169 18.30 -11.96 -0.18
CA PRO A 169 17.98 -10.69 0.44
C PRO A 169 17.55 -9.65 -0.59
N GLU A 170 16.82 -8.63 -0.15
CA GLU A 170 16.49 -7.47 -0.98
C GLU A 170 17.49 -6.34 -0.71
N ALA A 171 17.60 -5.35 -1.62
CA ALA A 171 18.67 -4.35 -1.59
C ALA A 171 18.82 -3.54 -0.28
N ARG A 172 17.80 -3.58 0.60
CA ARG A 172 17.77 -2.87 1.89
C ARG A 172 17.93 -3.79 3.12
N PHE A 173 18.01 -5.11 2.91
CA PHE A 173 18.05 -6.10 4.00
C PHE A 173 19.19 -7.08 3.76
N ASP A 174 19.93 -7.41 4.82
CA ASP A 174 21.10 -8.29 4.72
C ASP A 174 20.71 -9.77 4.59
N GLU A 175 19.56 -10.16 5.16
CA GLU A 175 19.08 -11.55 5.11
C GLU A 175 17.55 -11.68 5.08
N VAL A 176 17.08 -12.85 4.66
CA VAL A 176 15.70 -13.29 4.85
C VAL A 176 15.65 -14.15 6.12
N GLN A 177 14.97 -13.67 7.15
CA GLN A 177 14.82 -14.37 8.42
C GLN A 177 13.84 -15.54 8.31
N LYS A 178 12.70 -15.34 7.63
CA LYS A 178 11.70 -16.38 7.41
C LYS A 178 11.05 -16.30 6.03
N VAL A 179 10.66 -17.45 5.50
CA VAL A 179 9.87 -17.63 4.29
C VAL A 179 8.61 -18.39 4.64
N SER A 180 7.45 -17.83 4.32
CA SER A 180 6.16 -18.48 4.53
C SER A 180 5.53 -18.81 3.18
N PHE A 181 5.21 -20.08 2.97
CA PHE A 181 4.48 -20.59 1.82
C PHE A 181 2.99 -20.69 2.17
N ILE A 182 2.14 -19.98 1.44
CA ILE A 182 0.72 -19.89 1.72
C ILE A 182 -0.03 -20.47 0.53
N ARG A 183 -0.72 -21.58 0.73
CA ARG A 183 -1.68 -22.10 -0.25
C ARG A 183 -3.04 -21.46 0.00
N ASN A 184 -3.66 -20.91 -1.03
CA ASN A 184 -5.07 -20.50 -1.00
C ASN A 184 -5.97 -21.74 -0.99
N ASP A 185 -6.98 -21.77 -0.11
CA ASP A 185 -7.93 -22.88 0.00
C ASP A 185 -9.04 -22.82 -1.04
N THR A 186 -8.60 -22.76 -2.29
CA THR A 186 -9.44 -22.84 -3.48
C THR A 186 -9.14 -24.13 -4.23
N HIS A 187 -9.98 -24.45 -5.22
CA HIS A 187 -9.71 -25.57 -6.10
C HIS A 187 -8.41 -25.36 -6.91
N THR A 188 -8.08 -24.13 -7.30
CA THR A 188 -6.87 -23.78 -8.05
C THR A 188 -5.60 -23.84 -7.19
N GLY A 189 -5.72 -23.60 -5.87
CA GLY A 189 -4.63 -23.76 -4.91
C GLY A 189 -3.46 -22.82 -5.16
N GLU A 190 -3.71 -21.55 -5.51
CA GLU A 190 -2.65 -20.58 -5.78
C GLU A 190 -1.72 -20.44 -4.57
N VAL A 191 -0.41 -20.28 -4.82
CA VAL A 191 0.58 -20.09 -3.76
C VAL A 191 1.05 -18.64 -3.70
N LEU A 192 0.99 -18.07 -2.51
CA LEU A 192 1.66 -16.83 -2.15
C LEU A 192 2.93 -17.14 -1.35
N ILE A 193 3.95 -16.31 -1.50
CA ILE A 193 5.20 -16.43 -0.73
C ILE A 193 5.41 -15.13 0.04
N ILE A 194 5.62 -15.22 1.35
CA ILE A 194 6.00 -14.07 2.16
C ILE A 194 7.44 -14.22 2.59
N LYS A 195 8.27 -13.23 2.28
CA LYS A 195 9.61 -13.08 2.86
C LYS A 195 9.54 -12.13 4.03
N GLN A 196 10.01 -12.55 5.18
CA GLN A 196 10.18 -11.72 6.36
C GLN A 196 11.67 -11.40 6.54
N PHE A 197 12.00 -10.11 6.61
CA PHE A 197 13.37 -9.63 6.77
C PHE A 197 13.71 -9.33 8.22
N ASP A 198 12.74 -8.80 8.98
CA ASP A 198 12.85 -8.60 10.42
C ASP A 198 11.47 -8.61 11.11
N GLN A 199 11.34 -7.99 12.28
CA GLN A 199 10.09 -7.94 13.04
C GLN A 199 9.01 -7.02 12.45
N LYS A 200 9.39 -6.10 11.56
CA LYS A 200 8.54 -5.05 10.96
C LYS A 200 8.47 -5.13 9.45
N HIS A 201 9.43 -5.80 8.80
CA HIS A 201 9.54 -5.83 7.36
C HIS A 201 9.19 -7.18 6.78
N ALA A 202 8.22 -7.19 5.86
CA ALA A 202 7.87 -8.36 5.08
C ALA A 202 7.42 -7.98 3.66
N GLN A 203 7.73 -8.83 2.70
CA GLN A 203 7.31 -8.68 1.30
C GLN A 203 6.45 -9.88 0.89
N VAL A 204 5.24 -9.59 0.40
CA VAL A 204 4.34 -10.59 -0.19
C VAL A 204 4.63 -10.71 -1.69
N TYR A 205 4.72 -11.95 -2.16
CA TYR A 205 4.87 -12.30 -3.56
C TYR A 205 3.66 -13.10 -4.02
N THR A 206 2.98 -12.58 -5.05
CA THR A 206 2.05 -13.36 -5.86
C THR A 206 2.85 -14.20 -6.83
N THR A 207 2.43 -15.45 -7.05
CA THR A 207 3.12 -16.38 -7.94
C THR A 207 2.13 -16.98 -8.93
N ASN A 208 2.65 -17.62 -9.98
CA ASN A 208 1.88 -18.47 -10.89
C ASN A 208 1.95 -19.97 -10.50
N ILE A 209 2.37 -20.28 -9.28
CA ILE A 209 2.35 -21.63 -8.75
C ILE A 209 0.92 -21.95 -8.31
N HIS A 210 0.44 -23.11 -8.75
CA HIS A 210 -0.85 -23.65 -8.38
C HIS A 210 -0.62 -25.03 -7.80
N LEU A 211 -1.10 -25.32 -6.58
CA LEU A 211 -1.06 -26.65 -5.97
C LEU A 211 -2.42 -27.33 -6.10
N SER A 212 -2.74 -27.73 -7.32
CA SER A 212 -3.99 -28.40 -7.71
C SER A 212 -3.83 -29.31 -8.93
N ASP A 213 -4.92 -29.92 -9.38
CA ASP A 213 -5.04 -30.64 -10.66
C ASP A 213 -5.31 -29.73 -11.86
N VAL A 214 -5.63 -28.45 -11.63
CA VAL A 214 -5.93 -27.46 -12.67
C VAL A 214 -4.64 -26.83 -13.22
N VAL A 215 -3.80 -27.64 -13.86
CA VAL A 215 -2.54 -27.16 -14.47
C VAL A 215 -2.31 -27.71 -15.88
N GLY A 216 -1.83 -26.84 -16.78
CA GLY A 216 -1.28 -27.24 -18.08
C GLY A 216 0.17 -27.71 -17.98
N ALA A 217 0.80 -28.04 -19.11
CA ALA A 217 2.17 -28.57 -19.16
C ALA A 217 3.21 -27.67 -18.44
N THR A 218 3.15 -26.35 -18.65
CA THR A 218 4.03 -25.39 -17.95
C THR A 218 3.78 -25.39 -16.44
N GLY A 219 2.52 -25.50 -16.02
CA GLY A 219 2.14 -25.54 -14.60
C GLY A 219 2.64 -26.81 -13.91
N ALA A 220 2.54 -27.97 -14.57
CA ALA A 220 3.06 -29.24 -14.06
C ALA A 220 4.60 -29.18 -13.83
N ARG A 221 5.34 -28.56 -14.75
CA ARG A 221 6.78 -28.31 -14.57
C ARG A 221 7.05 -27.42 -13.36
N ILE A 222 6.32 -26.31 -13.23
CA ILE A 222 6.47 -25.37 -12.11
C ILE A 222 6.16 -26.07 -10.78
N GLN A 223 5.09 -26.88 -10.72
CA GLN A 223 4.74 -27.68 -9.55
C GLN A 223 5.86 -28.64 -9.17
N ALA A 224 6.35 -29.45 -10.12
CA ALA A 224 7.44 -30.40 -9.88
C ALA A 224 8.71 -29.70 -9.38
N LEU A 225 9.09 -28.59 -10.01
CA LEU A 225 10.25 -27.79 -9.61
C LEU A 225 10.09 -27.21 -8.20
N PHE A 226 8.89 -26.71 -7.88
CA PHE A 226 8.58 -26.15 -6.57
C PHE A 226 8.59 -27.23 -5.48
N VAL A 227 8.01 -28.41 -5.72
CA VAL A 227 8.03 -29.55 -4.81
C VAL A 227 9.47 -30.01 -4.51
N LEU A 228 10.33 -30.06 -5.53
CA LEU A 228 11.77 -30.34 -5.35
C LEU A 228 12.48 -29.25 -4.55
N ALA A 229 12.13 -27.98 -4.76
CA ALA A 229 12.68 -26.88 -3.96
C ALA A 229 12.27 -26.95 -2.50
N LEU A 230 11.01 -27.29 -2.20
CA LEU A 230 10.56 -27.54 -0.83
C LEU A 230 11.36 -28.68 -0.19
N ARG A 231 11.59 -29.79 -0.91
CA ARG A 231 12.48 -30.87 -0.45
C ARG A 231 13.89 -30.37 -0.14
N ALA A 232 14.50 -29.59 -1.04
CA ALA A 232 15.84 -29.04 -0.84
C ALA A 232 15.90 -28.12 0.39
N ILE A 233 14.88 -27.30 0.60
CA ILE A 233 14.73 -26.43 1.77
C ILE A 233 14.61 -27.26 3.06
N CYS A 234 13.71 -28.26 3.09
CA CYS A 234 13.47 -29.10 4.25
C CYS A 234 14.67 -30.00 4.61
N LYS A 235 15.51 -30.38 3.63
CA LYS A 235 16.74 -31.14 3.85
C LYS A 235 17.96 -30.27 4.21
N SER A 236 17.88 -28.96 3.99
CA SER A 236 18.96 -28.02 4.33
C SER A 236 18.93 -27.66 5.81
N ASN A 237 20.06 -27.84 6.51
CA ASN A 237 20.22 -27.37 7.89
C ASN A 237 20.14 -25.85 8.01
N GLU A 238 20.46 -25.12 6.93
CA GLU A 238 20.42 -23.66 6.89
C GLU A 238 19.00 -23.14 6.73
N TYR A 239 18.21 -23.74 5.83
CA TYR A 239 16.92 -23.19 5.41
C TYR A 239 15.71 -23.77 6.14
N LYS A 240 15.79 -25.03 6.62
CA LYS A 240 14.64 -25.73 7.23
C LYS A 240 13.94 -24.92 8.32
N HIS A 241 14.72 -24.34 9.25
CA HIS A 241 14.17 -23.59 10.38
C HIS A 241 13.66 -22.19 10.02
N ARG A 242 13.93 -21.74 8.79
CA ARG A 242 13.50 -20.44 8.26
C ARG A 242 12.26 -20.57 7.36
N ALA A 243 11.79 -21.77 7.06
CA ALA A 243 10.65 -21.98 6.17
C ALA A 243 9.42 -22.51 6.92
N MET A 244 8.24 -22.00 6.58
CA MET A 244 6.97 -22.44 7.16
C MET A 244 5.87 -22.49 6.09
N SER A 245 4.83 -23.28 6.34
CA SER A 245 3.71 -23.45 5.43
C SER A 245 2.35 -23.27 6.10
N TYR A 246 1.41 -22.74 5.32
CA TYR A 246 0.08 -22.37 5.78
C TYR A 246 -0.96 -22.64 4.68
N VAL A 247 -2.21 -22.81 5.10
CA VAL A 247 -3.39 -22.83 4.21
C VAL A 247 -4.32 -21.73 4.68
N PHE A 248 -4.63 -20.79 3.79
CA PHE A 248 -5.48 -19.63 4.08
C PHE A 248 -6.77 -19.73 3.27
N ASP A 249 -7.87 -19.26 3.83
CA ASP A 249 -9.09 -19.04 3.05
C ASP A 249 -8.89 -17.93 1.98
N THR A 250 -9.83 -17.87 1.05
CA THR A 250 -9.82 -16.91 -0.06
C THR A 250 -9.81 -15.47 0.44
N GLU A 251 -10.61 -15.13 1.46
CA GLU A 251 -10.73 -13.76 1.95
C GLU A 251 -9.37 -13.25 2.46
N ARG A 252 -8.67 -14.07 3.23
CA ARG A 252 -7.36 -13.73 3.79
C ARG A 252 -6.27 -13.65 2.73
N CYS A 253 -6.32 -14.52 1.70
CA CYS A 253 -5.43 -14.41 0.55
C CYS A 253 -5.66 -13.10 -0.22
N GLU A 254 -6.92 -12.69 -0.41
CA GLU A 254 -7.23 -11.41 -1.05
C GLU A 254 -6.79 -10.21 -0.21
N GLN A 255 -6.91 -10.27 1.12
CA GLN A 255 -6.35 -9.24 2.03
C GLN A 255 -4.83 -9.09 1.87
N LEU A 256 -4.10 -10.20 1.73
CA LEU A 256 -2.66 -10.17 1.44
C LEU A 256 -2.35 -9.55 0.07
N LYS A 257 -3.13 -9.88 -0.97
CA LYS A 257 -2.96 -9.36 -2.33
C LYS A 257 -3.24 -7.86 -2.42
N GLN A 258 -4.22 -7.37 -1.67
CA GLN A 258 -4.59 -5.95 -1.63
C GLN A 258 -3.52 -5.08 -0.96
N GLY A 259 -2.76 -5.63 -0.01
CA GLY A 259 -1.66 -4.90 0.63
C GLY A 259 -2.09 -3.78 1.58
N ILE A 260 -3.32 -3.83 2.09
CA ILE A 260 -3.85 -2.82 3.03
C ILE A 260 -3.42 -3.11 4.47
N GLN A 261 -3.36 -4.39 4.84
CA GLN A 261 -2.97 -4.83 6.18
C GLN A 261 -1.53 -5.34 6.21
N HIS A 262 -0.89 -5.22 7.36
CA HIS A 262 0.49 -5.67 7.51
C HIS A 262 0.58 -7.21 7.34
N PRO A 263 1.44 -7.76 6.47
CA PRO A 263 1.49 -9.20 6.21
C PRO A 263 1.72 -10.04 7.47
N LEU A 264 2.65 -9.62 8.34
CA LEU A 264 2.93 -10.32 9.61
C LEU A 264 1.77 -10.29 10.61
N ASN A 265 0.88 -9.28 10.55
CA ASN A 265 -0.35 -9.25 11.35
C ASN A 265 -1.31 -10.33 10.84
N LEU A 266 -1.46 -10.46 9.51
CA LEU A 266 -2.23 -11.53 8.89
C LEU A 266 -1.65 -12.93 9.16
N MET A 267 -0.39 -13.07 9.56
CA MET A 267 0.22 -14.35 9.96
C MET A 267 0.06 -14.66 11.46
N ALA A 268 -0.13 -13.64 12.29
CA ALA A 268 -0.01 -13.67 13.76
C ALA A 268 -0.82 -14.74 14.50
N ARG A 269 -1.95 -15.17 13.91
CA ARG A 269 -2.93 -16.07 14.54
C ARG A 269 -3.23 -17.29 13.70
N THR A 270 -2.41 -17.57 12.70
CA THR A 270 -2.66 -18.72 11.81
C THR A 270 -1.94 -19.95 12.33
N THR A 271 -2.68 -21.06 12.35
CA THR A 271 -2.11 -22.37 12.62
C THR A 271 -1.15 -22.74 11.49
N PHE A 272 0.08 -23.08 11.86
CA PHE A 272 1.05 -23.68 10.94
C PHE A 272 0.53 -25.05 10.47
N ILE A 273 0.66 -25.32 9.17
CA ILE A 273 0.24 -26.58 8.56
C ILE A 273 1.45 -27.13 7.81
N PRO A 274 2.03 -28.28 8.19
CA PRO A 274 3.32 -28.79 7.68
C PRO A 274 3.25 -29.40 6.28
N TRP A 275 2.35 -28.94 5.41
CA TRP A 275 2.21 -29.50 4.07
C TRP A 275 3.49 -29.40 3.25
N MET A 276 4.35 -28.40 3.49
CA MET A 276 5.62 -28.29 2.76
C MET A 276 6.63 -29.39 3.10
N ASP A 277 6.53 -29.96 4.30
CA ASP A 277 7.40 -31.05 4.76
C ASP A 277 6.98 -32.39 4.13
N ASP A 278 5.67 -32.55 3.87
CA ASP A 278 5.09 -33.83 3.46
C ASP A 278 4.87 -33.96 1.94
N ILE A 279 4.66 -32.85 1.23
CA ILE A 279 4.26 -32.85 -0.21
C ILE A 279 5.25 -33.54 -1.16
N TRP A 280 6.50 -33.70 -0.73
CA TRP A 280 7.56 -34.37 -1.50
C TRP A 280 7.95 -35.73 -0.90
N ASP A 281 7.50 -36.05 0.32
CA ASP A 281 7.83 -37.30 1.01
C ASP A 281 6.79 -38.37 0.72
N ARG A 282 7.17 -39.32 -0.14
CA ARG A 282 6.34 -40.45 -0.54
C ARG A 282 5.78 -41.24 0.64
N TYR A 283 6.57 -41.44 1.68
CA TYR A 283 6.10 -42.17 2.85
C TYR A 283 4.99 -41.40 3.59
N MET A 284 5.05 -40.06 3.60
CA MET A 284 4.04 -39.23 4.25
C MET A 284 2.73 -39.24 3.46
N TYR A 285 2.77 -38.84 2.18
CA TYR A 285 1.53 -38.70 1.41
C TYR A 285 0.87 -40.04 1.05
N GLU A 286 1.58 -41.18 1.06
CA GLU A 286 0.98 -42.51 0.91
C GLU A 286 0.21 -42.97 2.17
N LYS A 287 0.59 -42.46 3.35
CA LYS A 287 -0.03 -42.84 4.64
C LYS A 287 -1.18 -41.93 5.06
N GLN A 288 -1.18 -40.70 4.55
CA GLN A 288 -2.19 -39.70 4.85
C GLN A 288 -3.47 -39.95 4.04
N ASP A 289 -4.60 -39.45 4.54
CA ASP A 289 -5.85 -39.41 3.78
C ASP A 289 -5.66 -38.61 2.47
N ALA A 290 -6.37 -39.01 1.42
CA ALA A 290 -6.25 -38.39 0.08
C ALA A 290 -6.43 -36.86 0.09
N ASN A 291 -7.23 -36.36 1.06
CA ASN A 291 -7.56 -34.95 1.24
C ASN A 291 -7.06 -34.38 2.58
N TYR A 292 -5.97 -34.94 3.14
CA TYR A 292 -5.49 -34.59 4.49
C TYR A 292 -5.28 -33.09 4.71
N TYR A 293 -4.64 -32.41 3.76
CA TYR A 293 -4.43 -30.94 3.81
C TYR A 293 -5.47 -30.15 3.03
N TRP A 294 -5.85 -30.64 1.84
CA TRP A 294 -6.87 -30.07 0.97
C TRP A 294 -7.37 -31.11 -0.03
N GLN A 295 -8.46 -30.81 -0.70
CA GLN A 295 -9.03 -31.72 -1.70
C GLN A 295 -8.06 -31.95 -2.87
N GLY A 296 -7.70 -33.21 -3.13
CA GLY A 296 -6.78 -33.60 -4.20
C GLY A 296 -5.29 -33.49 -3.84
N TYR A 297 -4.96 -33.34 -2.55
CA TYR A 297 -3.58 -33.27 -2.05
C TYR A 297 -2.74 -34.49 -2.47
N GLN A 298 -3.22 -35.70 -2.21
CA GLN A 298 -2.45 -36.92 -2.49
C GLN A 298 -2.24 -37.13 -3.99
N ASP A 299 -3.27 -36.89 -4.80
CA ASP A 299 -3.17 -36.99 -6.26
C ASP A 299 -2.15 -36.00 -6.83
N LEU A 300 -2.10 -34.78 -6.28
CA LEU A 300 -1.07 -33.81 -6.64
C LEU A 300 0.34 -34.34 -6.35
N CYS A 301 0.55 -34.95 -5.18
CA CYS A 301 1.86 -35.49 -4.82
C CYS A 301 2.30 -36.59 -5.79
N PHE A 302 1.40 -37.52 -6.12
CA PHE A 302 1.67 -38.58 -7.10
C PHE A 302 1.93 -38.04 -8.52
N ARG A 303 1.17 -37.04 -8.97
CA ARG A 303 1.39 -36.40 -10.28
C ARG A 303 2.74 -35.69 -10.32
N ALA A 304 3.07 -34.91 -9.30
CA ALA A 304 4.36 -34.22 -9.21
C ALA A 304 5.51 -35.23 -9.23
N GLN A 305 5.43 -36.31 -8.45
CA GLN A 305 6.45 -37.36 -8.44
C GLN A 305 6.59 -38.06 -9.79
N THR A 306 5.47 -38.35 -10.46
CA THR A 306 5.47 -38.97 -11.80
C THR A 306 6.18 -38.05 -12.80
N TYR A 307 5.86 -36.76 -12.80
CA TYR A 307 6.52 -35.77 -13.65
C TYR A 307 8.03 -35.67 -13.38
N ILE A 308 8.43 -35.61 -12.09
CA ILE A 308 9.84 -35.58 -11.69
C ILE A 308 10.57 -36.83 -12.19
N ASN A 309 9.93 -37.99 -12.09
CA ASN A 309 10.51 -39.23 -12.59
C ASN A 309 10.66 -39.15 -14.12
N GLU A 310 9.65 -38.72 -14.87
CA GLU A 310 9.72 -38.69 -16.34
C GLU A 310 10.71 -37.66 -16.90
N ASP A 311 10.96 -36.55 -16.19
CA ASP A 311 11.94 -35.54 -16.59
C ASP A 311 13.36 -35.87 -16.07
N ALA A 312 14.23 -36.28 -16.99
CA ALA A 312 15.62 -36.63 -16.68
C ALA A 312 16.42 -35.52 -15.97
N ARG A 313 16.10 -34.24 -16.19
CA ARG A 313 16.79 -33.12 -15.52
C ARG A 313 16.28 -32.93 -14.09
N LEU A 314 15.01 -33.22 -13.83
CA LEU A 314 14.44 -33.11 -12.49
C LEU A 314 14.79 -34.33 -11.63
N ARG A 315 14.91 -35.50 -12.26
CA ARG A 315 15.29 -36.75 -11.57
C ARG A 315 16.63 -36.66 -10.85
N THR A 316 17.60 -35.91 -11.37
CA THR A 316 18.92 -35.72 -10.74
C THR A 316 18.87 -35.02 -9.38
N TYR A 317 17.76 -34.35 -9.02
CA TYR A 317 17.57 -33.77 -7.70
C TYR A 317 16.98 -34.76 -6.68
N TYR A 318 16.55 -35.93 -7.14
CA TYR A 318 15.92 -36.96 -6.33
C TYR A 318 16.91 -38.05 -5.88
N ASP A 319 17.84 -38.42 -6.76
CA ASP A 319 18.94 -39.38 -6.56
C ASP A 319 20.02 -38.84 -5.59
#